data_AF-A0A553F811-F1
#
_entry.id   AF-A0A553F811-F1
#
_cell.length_a   1.000
_cell.length_b   1.000
_cell.length_c   1.000
_cell.angle_alpha   90.00
_cell.angle_beta   90.00
_cell.angle_gamma   90.00
#
_symmetry.space_group_name_H-M   'P 1'
#
loop_
_entity.id
_entity.type
_entity.pdbx_description
1 polymer ?
#
loop_
_entity_poly.entity_id
_entity_poly.type
_entity_poly.pdbx_seq_one_letter_code
_entity_poly.pdbx_strand_id
1 'polypeptide(L)'
;MILPMLTQALCAQPTEKSDTFPRSYVCQRATHPLNIDGKAEEDDWQKAAWSDLFIDIEGTGKPVPYYETRVKMLWDDHYLYIMAMLKEEDLWATYTTHDAVIYHENDFEVFIDPDGDNHNYYELEINALGTVWDLMLTKPYRDQGIALDSWEIAGLKKGIHLDGTINNPGDKDNGWTIELALPWSVLKEAASDQRPESKDVWRINFSRVQWRIENQDGVYVKKVNPENGKPYPEYNWVWSPQYVIAMHQPETWGYLHFSDAPAGTNNEVFTPDENYETKLFLMTLYSAEHEYKNQKGAFTSQLSELNVTVPKTMDIQKIKIYTTPSLFEISYKTINGETWHVNNEGKLWTTKREL
;
A
#
# COMPACT_ATOMS: atom_id res chain seq x y z
N MET A 1 -54.17 9.55 -20.75
CA MET A 1 -52.87 9.25 -21.38
C MET A 1 -51.82 10.14 -20.73
N ILE A 2 -51.23 9.70 -19.62
CA ILE A 2 -50.08 10.33 -18.96
C ILE A 2 -49.27 9.17 -18.39
N LEU A 3 -48.09 8.92 -18.97
CA LEU A 3 -47.10 7.96 -18.47
C LEU A 3 -46.06 8.77 -17.67
N PRO A 4 -45.63 8.35 -16.47
CA PRO A 4 -44.55 9.03 -15.77
C PRO A 4 -43.19 8.62 -16.35
N MET A 5 -42.32 9.62 -16.58
CA MET A 5 -40.92 9.42 -16.92
C MET A 5 -40.18 8.80 -15.73
N LEU A 6 -39.58 7.64 -15.93
CA LEU A 6 -38.51 7.14 -15.07
C LEU A 6 -37.23 7.96 -15.36
N THR A 7 -36.82 8.78 -14.41
CA THR A 7 -35.45 9.29 -14.32
C THR A 7 -34.52 8.11 -13.98
N GLN A 8 -33.84 7.58 -15.00
CA GLN A 8 -32.66 6.75 -14.79
C GLN A 8 -31.55 7.64 -14.24
N ALA A 9 -31.13 7.37 -13.01
CA ALA A 9 -29.85 7.85 -12.51
C ALA A 9 -28.75 7.34 -13.44
N LEU A 10 -28.00 8.24 -14.07
CA LEU A 10 -26.75 7.89 -14.72
C LEU A 10 -25.79 7.42 -13.62
N CYS A 11 -25.69 6.11 -13.43
CA CYS A 11 -24.48 5.54 -12.84
C CYS A 11 -23.32 5.91 -13.77
N ALA A 12 -22.37 6.69 -13.26
CA ALA A 12 -21.10 6.87 -13.92
C ALA A 12 -20.48 5.48 -14.13
N GLN A 13 -20.32 5.08 -15.39
CA GLN A 13 -19.59 3.87 -15.71
C GLN A 13 -18.12 4.11 -15.30
N PRO A 14 -17.47 3.16 -14.60
CA PRO A 14 -16.03 3.24 -14.39
C PRO A 14 -15.37 3.24 -15.76
N THR A 15 -14.65 4.31 -16.08
CA THR A 15 -13.68 4.29 -17.18
C THR A 15 -12.74 3.12 -16.92
N GLU A 16 -12.58 2.20 -17.88
CA GLU A 16 -11.66 1.05 -17.81
C GLU A 16 -10.26 1.57 -17.42
N LYS A 17 -9.96 1.56 -16.13
CA LYS A 17 -8.58 1.65 -15.65
C LYS A 17 -7.95 0.34 -16.10
N SER A 18 -6.77 0.42 -16.72
CA SER A 18 -5.93 -0.76 -16.92
C SER A 18 -5.89 -1.55 -15.62
N ASP A 19 -6.13 -2.87 -15.67
CA ASP A 19 -6.04 -3.78 -14.52
C ASP A 19 -4.66 -3.73 -13.82
N THR A 20 -3.69 -3.01 -14.41
CA THR A 20 -2.31 -2.82 -13.95
C THR A 20 -2.02 -1.46 -13.29
N PHE A 21 -2.92 -0.48 -13.37
CA PHE A 21 -2.67 0.81 -12.73
C PHE A 21 -2.97 0.72 -11.22
N PRO A 22 -2.12 1.26 -10.32
CA PRO A 22 -2.33 1.16 -8.89
C PRO A 22 -3.64 1.80 -8.45
N ARG A 23 -4.23 1.26 -7.39
CA ARG A 23 -5.48 1.83 -6.86
C ARG A 23 -5.27 3.24 -6.31
N SER A 24 -6.35 3.99 -6.19
CA SER A 24 -6.29 5.40 -5.77
C SER A 24 -7.42 5.72 -4.79
N TYR A 25 -7.15 6.57 -3.81
CA TYR A 25 -8.13 7.03 -2.83
C TYR A 25 -8.02 8.54 -2.63
N VAL A 26 -9.16 9.25 -2.59
CA VAL A 26 -9.22 10.68 -2.27
C VAL A 26 -9.44 10.82 -0.77
N CYS A 27 -8.40 11.22 -0.05
CA CYS A 27 -8.41 11.40 1.40
C CYS A 27 -9.01 12.77 1.74
N GLN A 28 -10.24 12.77 2.24
CA GLN A 28 -10.99 13.99 2.54
C GLN A 28 -10.77 14.45 3.97
N ARG A 29 -11.06 15.73 4.23
CA ARG A 29 -10.94 16.29 5.57
C ARG A 29 -12.01 15.73 6.49
N ALA A 30 -11.59 15.23 7.66
CA ALA A 30 -12.49 15.11 8.79
C ALA A 30 -12.97 16.51 9.19
N THR A 31 -14.26 16.64 9.46
CA THR A 31 -14.90 17.91 9.85
C THR A 31 -14.86 18.12 11.36
N HIS A 32 -14.67 17.04 12.12
CA HIS A 32 -14.54 17.05 13.58
C HIS A 32 -13.47 16.04 14.02
N PRO A 33 -12.89 16.20 15.23
CA PRO A 33 -12.00 15.18 15.79
C PRO A 33 -12.69 13.81 15.89
N LEU A 34 -12.03 12.76 15.43
CA LEU A 34 -12.52 11.38 15.49
C LEU A 34 -12.15 10.72 16.82
N ASN A 35 -13.06 9.90 17.36
CA ASN A 35 -12.82 9.13 18.58
C ASN A 35 -12.29 7.74 18.19
N ILE A 36 -10.98 7.56 18.33
CA ILE A 36 -10.27 6.36 17.88
C ILE A 36 -10.56 5.18 18.82
N ASP A 37 -11.70 4.52 18.63
CA ASP A 37 -12.19 3.41 19.45
C ASP A 37 -12.42 2.10 18.67
N GLY A 38 -12.14 2.13 17.36
CA GLY A 38 -12.25 0.97 16.49
C GLY A 38 -13.59 0.87 15.81
N LYS A 39 -14.49 1.84 15.97
CA LYS A 39 -15.82 1.82 15.38
C LYS A 39 -16.00 2.97 14.40
N ALA A 40 -16.66 2.69 13.28
CA ALA A 40 -16.94 3.70 12.27
C ALA A 40 -18.24 4.48 12.57
N GLU A 41 -18.52 4.86 13.81
CA GLU A 41 -19.83 5.44 14.20
C GLU A 41 -19.94 6.94 13.86
N GLU A 42 -18.82 7.65 13.73
CA GLU A 42 -18.78 9.06 13.40
C GLU A 42 -19.35 9.37 12.01
N ASP A 43 -20.01 10.53 11.91
CA ASP A 43 -20.66 10.99 10.67
C ASP A 43 -19.66 11.12 9.51
N ASP A 44 -18.43 11.59 9.78
CA ASP A 44 -17.38 11.66 8.76
C ASP A 44 -16.99 10.27 8.25
N TRP A 45 -16.90 9.25 9.12
CA TRP A 45 -16.67 7.88 8.70
C TRP A 45 -17.81 7.35 7.86
N GLN A 46 -19.07 7.58 8.26
CA GLN A 46 -20.23 7.14 7.49
C GLN A 46 -20.26 7.74 6.08
N LYS A 47 -19.77 8.96 5.92
CA LYS A 47 -19.69 9.70 4.66
C LYS A 47 -18.48 9.36 3.79
N ALA A 48 -17.35 9.01 4.40
CA ALA A 48 -16.14 8.65 3.67
C ALA A 48 -16.37 7.41 2.79
N ALA A 49 -15.85 7.46 1.55
CA ALA A 49 -15.98 6.37 0.60
C ALA A 49 -15.19 5.14 1.08
N TRP A 50 -15.69 3.94 0.81
CA TRP A 50 -14.88 2.73 0.96
C TRP A 50 -13.87 2.61 -0.19
N SER A 51 -12.70 2.05 0.10
CA SER A 51 -11.83 1.50 -0.92
C SER A 51 -12.49 0.32 -1.64
N ASP A 52 -11.96 -0.04 -2.80
CA ASP A 52 -12.21 -1.36 -3.38
C ASP A 52 -11.78 -2.48 -2.41
N LEU A 53 -12.42 -3.65 -2.54
CA LEU A 53 -12.08 -4.85 -1.78
C LEU A 53 -10.67 -5.32 -2.09
N PHE A 54 -9.97 -5.82 -1.07
CA PHE A 54 -8.64 -6.38 -1.23
C PHE A 54 -8.68 -7.60 -2.17
N ILE A 55 -7.57 -7.81 -2.87
CA ILE A 55 -7.36 -8.96 -3.76
C ILE A 55 -6.05 -9.66 -3.41
N ASP A 56 -5.79 -10.80 -4.01
CA ASP A 56 -4.48 -11.44 -3.88
C ASP A 56 -3.35 -10.52 -4.36
N ILE A 57 -2.22 -10.52 -3.65
CA ILE A 57 -1.04 -9.71 -3.97
C ILE A 57 -0.50 -9.95 -5.39
N GLU A 58 -0.69 -11.15 -5.93
CA GLU A 58 -0.28 -11.49 -7.30
C GLU A 58 -1.32 -11.04 -8.37
N GLY A 59 -2.42 -10.40 -7.95
CA GLY A 59 -3.42 -9.79 -8.83
C GLY A 59 -4.65 -10.65 -9.12
N THR A 60 -5.48 -10.18 -10.06
CA THR A 60 -6.81 -10.77 -10.36
C THR A 60 -6.77 -12.14 -11.02
N GLY A 61 -5.59 -12.62 -11.42
CA GLY A 61 -5.38 -13.98 -11.92
C GLY A 61 -5.43 -15.05 -10.83
N LYS A 62 -5.44 -14.66 -9.56
CA LYS A 62 -5.55 -15.56 -8.40
C LYS A 62 -6.98 -15.61 -7.85
N PRO A 63 -7.31 -16.62 -7.01
CA PRO A 63 -8.61 -16.68 -6.35
C PRO A 63 -8.90 -15.41 -5.55
N VAL A 64 -10.13 -14.92 -5.64
CA VAL A 64 -10.61 -13.81 -4.83
C VAL A 64 -10.52 -14.19 -3.34
N PRO A 65 -10.08 -13.28 -2.45
CA PRO A 65 -10.11 -13.48 -1.01
C PRO A 65 -11.48 -13.99 -0.52
N TYR A 66 -11.48 -15.01 0.32
CA TYR A 66 -12.72 -15.55 0.90
C TYR A 66 -13.28 -14.69 2.03
N TYR A 67 -12.47 -13.78 2.57
CA TYR A 67 -12.92 -12.77 3.50
C TYR A 67 -12.70 -11.37 2.94
N GLU A 68 -13.78 -10.59 2.92
CA GLU A 68 -13.75 -9.20 2.50
C GLU A 68 -12.87 -8.37 3.45
N THR A 69 -12.01 -7.55 2.85
CA THR A 69 -11.22 -6.53 3.56
C THR A 69 -11.25 -5.24 2.74
N ARG A 70 -11.45 -4.12 3.41
CA ARG A 70 -11.48 -2.77 2.80
C ARG A 70 -11.21 -1.69 3.83
N VAL A 71 -10.86 -0.51 3.34
CA VAL A 71 -10.47 0.63 4.19
C VAL A 71 -11.23 1.91 3.84
N LYS A 72 -11.28 2.84 4.79
CA LYS A 72 -11.57 4.26 4.59
C LYS A 72 -10.38 5.08 5.08
N MET A 73 -10.17 6.24 4.48
CA MET A 73 -9.13 7.16 4.91
C MET A 73 -9.69 8.58 4.99
N LEU A 74 -9.30 9.29 6.03
CA LEU A 74 -9.59 10.70 6.24
C LEU A 74 -8.34 11.38 6.76
N TRP A 75 -8.32 12.71 6.78
CA TRP A 75 -7.23 13.44 7.40
C TRP A 75 -7.68 14.73 8.06
N ASP A 76 -6.88 15.26 8.97
CA ASP A 76 -7.04 16.60 9.52
C ASP A 76 -5.69 17.30 9.69
N ASP A 77 -5.65 18.38 10.48
CA ASP A 77 -4.41 19.13 10.73
C ASP A 77 -3.39 18.38 11.59
N HIS A 78 -3.74 17.24 12.20
CA HIS A 78 -2.91 16.52 13.16
C HIS A 78 -2.63 15.06 12.76
N TYR A 79 -3.56 14.40 12.06
CA TYR A 79 -3.50 12.97 11.79
C TYR A 79 -3.88 12.61 10.34
N LEU A 80 -3.27 11.54 9.86
CA LEU A 80 -3.87 10.64 8.89
C LEU A 80 -4.74 9.63 9.64
N TYR A 81 -6.00 9.48 9.22
CA TYR A 81 -6.93 8.52 9.79
C TYR A 81 -7.17 7.34 8.85
N ILE A 82 -7.19 6.14 9.41
CA ILE A 82 -7.44 4.90 8.66
C ILE A 82 -8.46 4.06 9.43
N MET A 83 -9.53 3.65 8.75
CA MET A 83 -10.53 2.71 9.26
C MET A 83 -10.51 1.47 8.38
N ALA A 84 -10.12 0.33 8.93
CA ALA A 84 -10.12 -0.95 8.24
C ALA A 84 -11.26 -1.84 8.76
N MET A 85 -11.94 -2.54 7.84
CA MET A 85 -12.91 -3.57 8.18
C MET A 85 -12.49 -4.89 7.56
N LEU A 86 -12.38 -5.91 8.42
CA LEU A 86 -11.93 -7.24 8.08
C LEU A 86 -13.04 -8.22 8.46
N LYS A 87 -13.70 -8.84 7.47
CA LYS A 87 -14.51 -10.03 7.71
C LYS A 87 -13.59 -11.13 8.23
N GLU A 88 -13.96 -11.79 9.31
CA GLU A 88 -13.22 -12.93 9.86
C GLU A 88 -14.21 -13.80 10.62
N GLU A 89 -14.17 -15.11 10.39
CA GLU A 89 -15.03 -16.06 11.11
C GLU A 89 -14.30 -16.75 12.25
N ASP A 90 -12.96 -16.69 12.27
CA ASP A 90 -12.13 -17.26 13.31
C ASP A 90 -11.13 -16.20 13.81
N LEU A 91 -11.54 -15.39 14.79
CA LEU A 91 -10.68 -14.35 15.35
C LEU A 91 -9.52 -14.99 16.12
N TRP A 92 -8.32 -14.87 15.57
CA TRP A 92 -7.10 -15.44 16.14
C TRP A 92 -5.99 -14.41 16.22
N ALA A 93 -5.52 -14.17 17.45
CA ALA A 93 -4.29 -13.45 17.73
C ALA A 93 -3.85 -13.78 19.16
N THR A 94 -2.58 -14.15 19.35
CA THR A 94 -2.00 -14.49 20.66
C THR A 94 -0.84 -13.59 21.03
N TYR A 95 -0.24 -12.89 20.06
CA TYR A 95 0.88 -12.00 20.32
C TYR A 95 0.39 -10.71 21.00
N THR A 96 0.96 -10.43 22.17
CA THR A 96 0.60 -9.30 23.05
C THR A 96 1.76 -8.35 23.33
N THR A 97 2.97 -8.73 22.92
CA THR A 97 4.19 -7.94 23.14
C THR A 97 4.37 -6.98 21.98
N HIS A 98 4.50 -5.70 22.30
CA HIS A 98 4.87 -4.65 21.33
C HIS A 98 6.18 -5.06 20.62
N ASP A 99 6.25 -4.83 19.31
CA ASP A 99 7.40 -5.18 18.45
C ASP A 99 7.74 -6.67 18.36
N ALA A 100 6.78 -7.52 18.70
CA ALA A 100 6.84 -8.90 18.24
C ALA A 100 6.61 -8.90 16.72
N VAL A 101 7.36 -9.73 15.99
CA VAL A 101 7.12 -9.98 14.56
C VAL A 101 5.74 -10.62 14.40
N ILE A 102 4.70 -9.86 14.06
CA ILE A 102 3.30 -10.29 14.20
C ILE A 102 2.71 -10.97 12.96
N TYR A 103 3.29 -10.80 11.76
CA TYR A 103 2.86 -11.50 10.53
C TYR A 103 2.90 -13.05 10.62
N HIS A 104 3.47 -13.61 11.69
CA HIS A 104 3.32 -15.03 12.02
C HIS A 104 1.91 -15.41 12.52
N GLU A 105 1.01 -14.46 12.71
CA GLU A 105 -0.41 -14.66 12.96
C GLU A 105 -1.24 -13.86 11.94
N ASN A 106 -2.57 -13.81 12.12
CA ASN A 106 -3.40 -12.94 11.28
C ASN A 106 -3.23 -11.49 11.74
N ASP A 107 -2.99 -10.59 10.80
CA ASP A 107 -2.83 -9.17 11.07
C ASP A 107 -3.34 -8.30 9.90
N PHE A 108 -3.21 -7.00 10.10
CA PHE A 108 -3.42 -5.97 9.11
C PHE A 108 -2.22 -5.05 9.07
N GLU A 109 -1.76 -4.70 7.89
CA GLU A 109 -0.54 -3.95 7.67
C GLU A 109 -0.83 -2.65 6.91
N VAL A 110 -0.13 -1.57 7.27
CA VAL A 110 -0.19 -0.26 6.65
C VAL A 110 1.20 0.11 6.14
N PHE A 111 1.29 0.52 4.89
CA PHE A 111 2.55 0.89 4.24
C PHE A 111 2.46 2.29 3.65
N ILE A 112 3.41 3.18 3.97
CA ILE A 112 3.37 4.57 3.53
C ILE A 112 4.75 4.99 3.02
N ASP A 113 4.81 5.39 1.75
CA ASP A 113 5.96 6.08 1.13
C ASP A 113 5.50 7.50 0.75
N PRO A 114 5.78 8.51 1.60
CA PRO A 114 5.23 9.86 1.45
C PRO A 114 5.65 10.57 0.16
N ASP A 115 6.92 10.47 -0.24
CA ASP A 115 7.46 11.19 -1.39
C ASP A 115 7.52 10.33 -2.67
N GLY A 116 7.29 9.02 -2.54
CA GLY A 116 7.23 8.09 -3.66
C GLY A 116 8.60 7.80 -4.28
N ASP A 117 9.67 7.94 -3.50
CA ASP A 117 11.05 7.70 -3.93
C ASP A 117 11.51 6.24 -3.74
N ASN A 118 10.63 5.39 -3.20
CA ASN A 118 10.84 3.99 -2.82
C ASN A 118 11.77 3.75 -1.61
N HIS A 119 12.17 4.78 -0.87
CA HIS A 119 13.11 4.71 0.24
C HIS A 119 12.50 5.32 1.51
N ASN A 120 13.08 4.97 2.66
CA ASN A 120 12.68 5.47 3.98
C ASN A 120 11.17 5.38 4.27
N TYR A 121 10.50 4.33 3.80
CA TYR A 121 9.05 4.21 3.95
C TYR A 121 8.66 3.52 5.25
N TYR A 122 7.43 3.74 5.66
CA TYR A 122 6.87 3.22 6.91
C TYR A 122 6.13 1.91 6.72
N GLU A 123 6.14 1.10 7.76
CA GLU A 123 5.32 -0.09 7.93
C GLU A 123 4.75 -0.11 9.35
N LEU A 124 3.48 -0.47 9.47
CA LEU A 124 2.81 -0.75 10.73
C LEU A 124 1.98 -2.02 10.54
N GLU A 125 2.29 -3.05 11.32
CA GLU A 125 1.46 -4.24 11.48
C GLU A 125 0.62 -4.10 12.76
N ILE A 126 -0.64 -4.54 12.71
CA ILE A 126 -1.51 -4.61 13.89
C ILE A 126 -2.40 -5.85 13.87
N ASN A 127 -2.46 -6.58 14.99
CA ASN A 127 -3.33 -7.76 15.13
C ASN A 127 -4.67 -7.46 15.82
N ALA A 128 -5.55 -8.47 15.93
CA ALA A 128 -6.87 -8.34 16.54
C ALA A 128 -6.86 -8.05 18.07
N LEU A 129 -5.71 -8.14 18.74
CA LEU A 129 -5.54 -7.69 20.12
C LEU A 129 -5.09 -6.22 20.21
N GLY A 130 -4.82 -5.58 19.07
CA GLY A 130 -4.25 -4.24 18.99
C GLY A 130 -2.75 -4.20 19.29
N THR A 131 -2.07 -5.35 19.28
CA THR A 131 -0.60 -5.39 19.34
C THR A 131 -0.04 -4.82 18.06
N VAL A 132 0.92 -3.91 18.18
CA VAL A 132 1.54 -3.21 17.05
C VAL A 132 2.99 -3.62 16.94
N TRP A 133 3.45 -3.70 15.70
CA TRP A 133 4.85 -3.60 15.33
C TRP A 133 4.96 -2.52 14.26
N ASP A 134 5.70 -1.46 14.54
CA ASP A 134 5.97 -0.41 13.58
C ASP A 134 7.46 -0.27 13.30
N LEU A 135 7.78 0.12 12.08
CA LEU A 135 9.15 0.22 11.62
C LEU A 135 9.26 1.17 10.43
N MET A 136 10.49 1.64 10.21
CA MET A 136 10.88 2.33 8.99
C MET A 136 11.86 1.44 8.21
N LEU A 137 11.60 1.26 6.91
CA LEU A 137 12.55 0.62 6.01
C LEU A 137 13.34 1.67 5.25
N THR A 138 14.67 1.58 5.35
CA THR A 138 15.59 2.45 4.60
C THR A 138 15.43 2.34 3.08
N LYS A 139 15.11 1.14 2.59
CA LYS A 139 14.85 0.80 1.18
C LYS A 139 14.27 -0.63 1.09
N PRO A 140 13.86 -1.12 -0.09
CA PRO A 140 13.34 -2.48 -0.24
C PRO A 140 14.34 -3.57 0.17
N TYR A 141 13.84 -4.69 0.72
CA TYR A 141 14.70 -5.83 1.10
C TYR A 141 15.49 -6.42 -0.08
N ARG A 142 14.93 -6.38 -1.31
CA ARG A 142 15.65 -6.78 -2.54
C ARG A 142 16.91 -5.95 -2.78
N ASP A 143 16.96 -4.74 -2.24
CA ASP A 143 18.07 -3.78 -2.29
C ASP A 143 18.92 -3.79 -1.02
N GLN A 144 18.78 -4.84 -0.18
CA GLN A 144 19.44 -4.96 1.13
C GLN A 144 19.02 -3.87 2.12
N GLY A 145 17.74 -3.48 2.06
CA GLY A 145 17.14 -2.61 3.06
C GLY A 145 17.19 -3.17 4.47
N ILE A 146 17.30 -2.26 5.43
CA ILE A 146 17.25 -2.55 6.86
C ILE A 146 15.93 -2.00 7.40
N ALA A 147 15.21 -2.88 8.11
CA ALA A 147 14.11 -2.52 9.00
C ALA A 147 14.67 -1.89 10.28
N LEU A 148 14.31 -0.64 10.53
CA LEU A 148 14.60 0.06 11.77
C LEU A 148 13.43 -0.20 12.73
N ASP A 149 13.43 -1.37 13.35
CA ASP A 149 12.42 -1.84 14.31
C ASP A 149 12.49 -1.13 15.68
N SER A 150 13.51 -0.30 15.90
CA SER A 150 13.58 0.60 17.07
C SER A 150 12.87 1.95 16.84
N TRP A 151 12.37 2.19 15.64
CA TRP A 151 11.61 3.38 15.30
C TRP A 151 10.14 3.15 15.63
N GLU A 152 9.45 4.20 16.10
CA GLU A 152 8.11 4.09 16.68
C GLU A 152 7.21 5.20 16.14
N ILE A 153 5.92 4.91 15.93
CA ILE A 153 4.91 5.91 15.62
C ILE A 153 4.49 6.62 16.92
N ALA A 154 5.36 7.49 17.42
CA ALA A 154 5.15 8.23 18.65
C ALA A 154 3.82 9.02 18.62
N GLY A 155 2.88 8.63 19.49
CA GLY A 155 1.56 9.24 19.57
C GLY A 155 0.50 8.61 18.68
N LEU A 156 0.77 7.44 18.09
CA LEU A 156 -0.22 6.59 17.45
C LEU A 156 -1.44 6.41 18.37
N LYS A 157 -2.63 6.71 17.84
CA LYS A 157 -3.88 6.29 18.46
C LYS A 157 -4.42 5.11 17.68
N LYS A 158 -4.88 4.09 18.40
CA LYS A 158 -5.48 2.88 17.83
C LYS A 158 -6.71 2.46 18.63
N GLY A 159 -7.72 2.02 17.91
CA GLY A 159 -8.93 1.42 18.44
C GLY A 159 -9.21 0.11 17.71
N ILE A 160 -9.60 -0.92 18.46
CA ILE A 160 -9.95 -2.23 17.94
C ILE A 160 -11.36 -2.57 18.42
N HIS A 161 -12.21 -2.99 17.49
CA HIS A 161 -13.51 -3.53 17.81
C HIS A 161 -13.65 -4.93 17.23
N LEU A 162 -14.02 -5.89 18.07
CA LEU A 162 -14.27 -7.27 17.70
C LEU A 162 -15.77 -7.52 17.64
N ASP A 163 -16.24 -8.07 16.53
CA ASP A 163 -17.59 -8.62 16.40
C ASP A 163 -17.49 -10.14 16.49
N GLY A 164 -17.20 -10.61 17.71
CA GLY A 164 -16.88 -12.01 17.97
C GLY A 164 -16.12 -12.25 19.29
N THR A 165 -15.67 -13.49 19.48
CA THR A 165 -14.90 -13.95 20.65
C THR A 165 -13.49 -14.37 20.23
N ILE A 166 -12.50 -13.51 20.48
CA ILE A 166 -11.11 -13.81 20.11
C ILE A 166 -10.59 -15.11 20.76
N ASN A 167 -9.86 -15.89 19.97
CA ASN A 167 -9.25 -17.16 20.34
C ASN A 167 -10.25 -18.21 20.86
N ASN A 168 -11.48 -18.22 20.32
CA ASN A 168 -12.49 -19.22 20.65
C ASN A 168 -12.85 -20.10 19.45
N PRO A 169 -12.18 -21.26 19.26
CA PRO A 169 -12.51 -22.19 18.18
C PRO A 169 -13.88 -22.88 18.29
N GLY A 170 -14.65 -22.56 19.33
CA GLY A 170 -15.99 -23.11 19.61
C GLY A 170 -17.14 -22.30 19.01
N ASP A 171 -16.90 -21.08 18.54
CA ASP A 171 -17.88 -20.25 17.86
C ASP A 171 -17.42 -19.80 16.47
N LYS A 172 -18.20 -18.90 15.87
CA LYS A 172 -17.90 -18.24 14.61
C LYS A 172 -18.17 -16.76 14.77
N ASP A 173 -17.22 -15.98 14.31
CA ASP A 173 -17.21 -14.54 14.45
C ASP A 173 -17.72 -13.86 13.17
N ASN A 174 -17.91 -12.55 13.24
CA ASN A 174 -18.26 -11.75 12.08
C ASN A 174 -17.07 -10.97 11.53
N GLY A 175 -16.11 -10.59 12.37
CA GLY A 175 -14.94 -9.87 11.95
C GLY A 175 -14.44 -8.91 13.01
N TRP A 176 -13.61 -7.97 12.56
CA TRP A 176 -13.05 -6.95 13.41
C TRP A 176 -12.78 -5.68 12.60
N THR A 177 -12.72 -4.56 13.30
CA THR A 177 -12.41 -3.26 12.74
C THR A 177 -11.25 -2.63 13.49
N ILE A 178 -10.45 -1.89 12.72
CA ILE A 178 -9.28 -1.19 13.18
C ILE A 178 -9.49 0.27 12.86
N GLU A 179 -9.23 1.14 13.83
CA GLU A 179 -9.19 2.57 13.64
C GLU A 179 -7.85 3.12 14.09
N LEU A 180 -7.19 3.86 13.21
CA LEU A 180 -5.86 4.42 13.45
C LEU A 180 -5.89 5.93 13.25
N ALA A 181 -5.17 6.66 14.10
CA ALA A 181 -4.77 8.04 13.84
C ALA A 181 -3.24 8.14 13.91
N LEU A 182 -2.61 8.31 12.75
CA LEU A 182 -1.16 8.42 12.58
C LEU A 182 -0.75 9.90 12.62
N PRO A 183 0.06 10.34 13.60
CA PRO A 183 0.41 11.74 13.75
C PRO A 183 1.30 12.27 12.62
N TRP A 184 0.98 13.45 12.07
CA TRP A 184 1.87 14.14 11.11
C TRP A 184 3.23 14.49 11.70
N SER A 185 3.32 14.66 13.02
CA SER A 185 4.59 14.92 13.70
C SER A 185 5.62 13.79 13.51
N VAL A 186 5.17 12.59 13.19
CA VAL A 186 6.02 11.41 12.95
C VAL A 186 6.11 11.09 11.46
N LEU A 187 4.98 11.09 10.73
CA LEU A 187 4.97 10.78 9.29
C LEU A 187 5.77 11.78 8.44
N LYS A 188 6.15 12.93 9.00
CA LYS A 188 7.03 13.88 8.33
C LYS A 188 8.50 13.44 8.27
N GLU A 189 8.93 12.45 9.06
CA GLU A 189 10.34 12.03 9.15
C GLU A 189 10.88 11.41 7.86
N ALA A 190 9.99 10.85 7.03
CA ALA A 190 10.24 10.37 5.68
C ALA A 190 9.52 11.20 4.61
N ALA A 191 8.81 12.25 5.02
CA ALA A 191 8.28 13.23 4.08
C ALA A 191 9.28 14.39 3.92
N SER A 192 8.96 15.33 3.02
CA SER A 192 9.77 16.54 2.77
C SER A 192 9.64 17.60 3.88
N ASP A 193 9.73 17.19 5.15
CA ASP A 193 9.67 17.99 6.39
C ASP A 193 8.33 18.72 6.68
N GLN A 194 7.28 18.45 5.91
CA GLN A 194 5.96 19.07 6.07
C GLN A 194 4.84 18.04 6.02
N ARG A 195 3.72 18.35 6.70
CA ARG A 195 2.46 17.62 6.53
C ARG A 195 1.97 17.80 5.08
N PRO A 196 1.16 16.87 4.54
CA PRO A 196 0.61 17.05 3.20
C PRO A 196 -0.32 18.27 3.14
N GLU A 197 -0.28 18.96 2.01
CA GLU A 197 -1.26 19.97 1.59
C GLU A 197 -2.31 19.34 0.66
N SER A 198 -3.43 20.05 0.44
CA SER A 198 -4.39 19.59 -0.55
C SER A 198 -3.74 19.48 -1.94
N LYS A 199 -4.02 18.37 -2.62
CA LYS A 199 -3.48 17.89 -3.90
C LYS A 199 -2.12 17.21 -3.81
N ASP A 200 -1.51 17.14 -2.63
CA ASP A 200 -0.38 16.24 -2.43
C ASP A 200 -0.84 14.80 -2.64
N VAL A 201 0.11 13.99 -3.11
CA VAL A 201 -0.12 12.59 -3.43
C VAL A 201 0.97 11.78 -2.76
N TRP A 202 0.57 10.87 -1.88
CA TRP A 202 1.48 9.89 -1.26
C TRP A 202 1.26 8.51 -1.85
N ARG A 203 2.24 7.63 -1.68
CA ARG A 203 2.09 6.21 -1.94
C ARG A 203 1.64 5.54 -0.66
N ILE A 204 0.54 4.79 -0.71
CA ILE A 204 0.03 4.03 0.44
C ILE A 204 -0.47 2.68 -0.02
N ASN A 205 -0.29 1.66 0.81
CA ASN A 205 -0.96 0.39 0.59
C ASN A 205 -1.25 -0.32 1.90
N PHE A 206 -2.01 -1.40 1.78
CA PHE A 206 -2.49 -2.18 2.90
C PHE A 206 -2.40 -3.66 2.57
N SER A 207 -2.07 -4.46 3.57
CA SER A 207 -2.08 -5.92 3.48
C SER A 207 -2.92 -6.51 4.61
N ARG A 208 -3.45 -7.69 4.36
CA ARG A 208 -3.94 -8.63 5.36
C ARG A 208 -3.15 -9.90 5.19
N VAL A 209 -2.38 -10.26 6.21
CA VAL A 209 -1.82 -11.61 6.29
C VAL A 209 -2.91 -12.52 6.85
N GLN A 210 -3.27 -13.54 6.08
CA GLN A 210 -4.27 -14.52 6.47
C GLN A 210 -3.67 -15.92 6.48
N TRP A 211 -3.51 -16.48 7.67
CA TRP A 211 -3.18 -17.88 7.84
C TRP A 211 -4.43 -18.75 7.78
N ARG A 212 -4.26 -19.94 7.20
CA ARG A 212 -5.24 -21.01 7.35
C ARG A 212 -5.08 -21.59 8.75
N ILE A 213 -6.15 -21.54 9.53
CA ILE A 213 -6.18 -22.09 10.89
C ILE A 213 -7.22 -23.20 11.02
N GLU A 214 -7.06 -24.03 12.04
CA GLU A 214 -8.01 -25.07 12.41
C GLU A 214 -8.07 -25.22 13.93
N ASN A 215 -9.19 -25.76 14.43
CA ASN A 215 -9.34 -26.09 15.84
C ASN A 215 -8.61 -27.40 16.14
N GLN A 216 -7.63 -27.33 17.04
CA GLN A 216 -6.98 -28.49 17.63
C GLN A 216 -7.14 -28.43 19.14
N ASP A 217 -7.92 -29.36 19.71
CA ASP A 217 -8.12 -29.48 21.16
C ASP A 217 -8.59 -28.18 21.86
N GLY A 218 -9.41 -27.38 21.18
CA GLY A 218 -9.97 -26.14 21.73
C GLY A 218 -9.07 -24.91 21.57
N VAL A 219 -7.99 -25.01 20.81
CA VAL A 219 -7.14 -23.87 20.43
C VAL A 219 -6.99 -23.77 18.91
N TYR A 220 -6.81 -22.57 18.39
CA TYR A 220 -6.48 -22.37 16.98
C TYR A 220 -5.01 -22.72 16.74
N VAL A 221 -4.76 -23.48 15.68
CA VAL A 221 -3.43 -23.79 15.17
C VAL A 221 -3.38 -23.55 13.66
N LYS A 222 -2.20 -23.24 13.13
CA LYS A 222 -2.02 -23.16 11.68
C LYS A 222 -2.22 -24.53 11.05
N LYS A 223 -3.02 -24.55 9.99
CA LYS A 223 -3.28 -25.77 9.22
C LYS A 223 -2.00 -26.24 8.53
N VAL A 224 -1.68 -27.52 8.74
CA VAL A 224 -0.48 -28.16 8.20
C VAL A 224 -0.77 -28.82 6.85
N ASN A 225 0.16 -28.68 5.90
CA ASN A 225 0.15 -29.42 4.65
C ASN A 225 0.59 -30.87 4.92
N PRO A 226 -0.27 -31.88 4.67
CA PRO A 226 0.05 -33.28 4.95
C PRO A 226 1.19 -33.84 4.08
N GLU A 227 1.51 -33.21 2.94
CA GLU A 227 2.56 -33.67 2.03
C GLU A 227 3.97 -33.38 2.54
N ASN A 228 4.16 -32.29 3.31
CA ASN A 228 5.47 -31.83 3.75
C ASN A 228 5.57 -31.56 5.26
N GLY A 229 4.46 -31.67 6.00
CA GLY A 229 4.41 -31.48 7.45
C GLY A 229 4.63 -30.04 7.92
N LYS A 230 4.60 -29.05 7.02
CA LYS A 230 4.74 -27.63 7.34
C LYS A 230 3.39 -26.91 7.24
N PRO A 231 3.16 -25.81 7.96
CA PRO A 231 2.01 -24.93 7.73
C PRO A 231 1.87 -24.58 6.24
N TYR A 232 0.64 -24.46 5.76
CA TYR A 232 0.41 -23.80 4.47
C TYR A 232 0.96 -22.37 4.51
N PRO A 233 1.45 -21.83 3.38
CA PRO A 233 1.80 -20.42 3.32
C PRO A 233 0.58 -19.56 3.61
N GLU A 234 0.82 -18.41 4.20
CA GLU A 234 -0.14 -17.34 4.36
C GLU A 234 -0.67 -16.85 3.02
N TYR A 235 -1.88 -16.31 3.05
CA TYR A 235 -2.35 -15.45 1.98
C TYR A 235 -1.94 -14.02 2.30
N ASN A 236 -1.53 -13.29 1.27
CA ASN A 236 -1.31 -11.85 1.31
C ASN A 236 -2.39 -11.21 0.46
N TRP A 237 -3.38 -10.60 1.11
CA TRP A 237 -4.45 -9.88 0.42
C TRP A 237 -4.24 -8.39 0.58
N VAL A 238 -4.22 -7.67 -0.51
CA VAL A 238 -3.78 -6.27 -0.54
C VAL A 238 -4.81 -5.38 -1.21
N TRP A 239 -4.77 -4.08 -0.87
CA TRP A 239 -5.59 -3.10 -1.56
C TRP A 239 -5.12 -2.90 -3.01
N SER A 240 -3.85 -2.55 -3.23
CA SER A 240 -3.26 -2.42 -4.58
C SER A 240 -2.24 -3.55 -4.82
N PRO A 241 -2.39 -4.40 -5.85
CA PRO A 241 -1.53 -5.57 -6.05
C PRO A 241 -0.11 -5.20 -6.51
N GLN A 242 0.87 -6.00 -6.10
CA GLN A 242 2.28 -5.92 -6.53
C GLN A 242 2.55 -6.82 -7.74
N TYR A 243 1.65 -7.77 -8.02
CA TYR A 243 1.77 -8.83 -9.05
C TYR A 243 2.89 -9.86 -8.76
N VAL A 244 3.43 -9.83 -7.56
CA VAL A 244 4.39 -10.77 -7.00
C VAL A 244 4.24 -10.75 -5.49
N ILE A 245 4.53 -11.87 -4.81
CA ILE A 245 4.52 -11.96 -3.35
C ILE A 245 5.73 -11.20 -2.78
N ALA A 246 5.67 -9.87 -2.81
CA ALA A 246 6.69 -8.97 -2.30
C ALA A 246 6.06 -7.58 -2.01
N MET A 247 5.55 -7.41 -0.79
CA MET A 247 4.83 -6.20 -0.39
C MET A 247 5.72 -4.93 -0.43
N HIS A 248 7.02 -5.06 -0.15
CA HIS A 248 8.02 -3.99 -0.22
C HIS A 248 8.43 -3.62 -1.66
N GLN A 249 7.45 -3.16 -2.44
CA GLN A 249 7.61 -2.55 -3.77
C GLN A 249 6.79 -1.23 -3.83
N PRO A 250 7.26 -0.15 -3.18
CA PRO A 250 6.52 1.12 -3.09
C PRO A 250 6.11 1.70 -4.46
N GLU A 251 6.87 1.39 -5.51
CA GLU A 251 6.59 1.77 -6.88
C GLU A 251 5.25 1.20 -7.42
N THR A 252 4.68 0.19 -6.76
CA THR A 252 3.39 -0.46 -7.12
C THR A 252 2.24 -0.15 -6.18
N TRP A 253 2.50 0.48 -5.03
CA TRP A 253 1.49 0.83 -4.03
C TRP A 253 0.38 1.74 -4.56
N GLY A 254 -0.72 1.87 -3.83
CA GLY A 254 -1.79 2.77 -4.21
C GLY A 254 -1.41 4.25 -4.07
N TYR A 255 -2.26 5.12 -4.58
CA TYR A 255 -2.15 6.57 -4.46
C TYR A 255 -3.14 7.11 -3.43
N LEU A 256 -2.65 7.92 -2.49
CA LEU A 256 -3.45 8.70 -1.56
C LEU A 256 -3.42 10.18 -1.97
N HIS A 257 -4.54 10.70 -2.48
CA HIS A 257 -4.64 12.10 -2.88
C HIS A 257 -5.34 12.92 -1.80
N PHE A 258 -4.65 13.89 -1.23
CA PHE A 258 -5.17 14.72 -0.14
C PHE A 258 -6.13 15.80 -0.66
N SER A 259 -7.29 15.91 -0.05
CA SER A 259 -8.34 16.85 -0.43
C SER A 259 -8.76 17.69 0.76
N ASP A 260 -8.81 19.01 0.60
CA ASP A 260 -9.38 19.92 1.60
C ASP A 260 -10.92 19.85 1.66
N ALA A 261 -11.54 19.11 0.75
CA ALA A 261 -12.98 18.94 0.74
C ALA A 261 -13.42 18.13 1.98
N PRO A 262 -14.52 18.53 2.64
CA PRO A 262 -15.00 17.82 3.83
C PRO A 262 -15.51 16.42 3.47
N ALA A 263 -15.42 15.49 4.42
CA ALA A 263 -15.87 14.11 4.26
C ALA A 263 -17.28 14.01 3.64
N GLY A 264 -17.42 13.19 2.59
CA GLY A 264 -18.67 12.96 1.88
C GLY A 264 -18.94 13.89 0.69
N THR A 265 -17.98 14.73 0.30
CA THR A 265 -18.13 15.60 -0.87
C THR A 265 -17.62 14.94 -2.15
N ASN A 266 -18.50 14.57 -3.08
CA ASN A 266 -18.15 13.75 -4.25
C ASN A 266 -17.60 14.54 -5.46
N ASN A 267 -16.88 15.64 -5.23
CA ASN A 267 -16.53 16.58 -6.31
C ASN A 267 -15.10 16.45 -6.83
N GLU A 268 -14.23 15.74 -6.10
CA GLU A 268 -12.82 15.58 -6.48
C GLU A 268 -12.56 14.17 -6.99
N VAL A 269 -11.97 14.09 -8.18
CA VAL A 269 -11.56 12.85 -8.82
C VAL A 269 -10.04 12.79 -8.80
N PHE A 270 -9.50 11.63 -8.41
CA PHE A 270 -8.08 11.36 -8.51
C PHE A 270 -7.58 11.61 -9.93
N THR A 271 -6.55 12.44 -10.06
CA THR A 271 -5.84 12.62 -11.32
C THR A 271 -4.64 11.67 -11.34
N PRO A 272 -4.57 10.71 -12.28
CA PRO A 272 -3.44 9.81 -12.39
C PRO A 272 -2.11 10.56 -12.52
N ASP A 273 -1.06 10.04 -11.88
CA ASP A 273 0.31 10.51 -12.07
C ASP A 273 0.69 10.34 -13.55
N GLU A 274 0.84 11.48 -14.25
CA GLU A 274 1.22 11.51 -15.66
C GLU A 274 2.58 10.87 -15.93
N ASN A 275 3.44 10.76 -14.90
CA ASN A 275 4.76 10.17 -14.98
C ASN A 275 4.79 8.69 -14.53
N TYR A 276 3.64 8.08 -14.19
CA TYR A 276 3.61 6.69 -13.70
C TYR A 276 4.25 5.70 -14.67
N GLU A 277 3.93 5.79 -15.97
CA GLU A 277 4.54 4.91 -16.99
C GLU A 277 6.06 5.11 -17.07
N THR A 278 6.54 6.35 -16.91
CA THR A 278 7.97 6.67 -16.87
C THR A 278 8.63 6.03 -15.66
N LYS A 279 8.06 6.20 -14.46
CA LYS A 279 8.58 5.61 -13.21
C LYS A 279 8.65 4.09 -13.28
N LEU A 280 7.56 3.46 -13.74
CA LEU A 280 7.49 2.00 -13.88
C LEU A 280 8.51 1.47 -14.89
N PHE A 281 8.71 2.18 -16.01
CA PHE A 281 9.71 1.79 -16.98
C PHE A 281 11.15 1.99 -16.47
N LEU A 282 11.42 3.04 -15.69
CA LEU A 282 12.70 3.19 -15.01
C LEU A 282 12.95 2.01 -14.04
N MET A 283 11.95 1.56 -13.29
CA MET A 283 12.06 0.37 -12.44
C MET A 283 12.27 -0.93 -13.24
N THR A 284 11.69 -1.02 -14.45
CA THR A 284 11.95 -2.12 -15.39
C THR A 284 13.43 -2.12 -15.82
N LEU A 285 13.99 -0.96 -16.15
CA LEU A 285 15.40 -0.82 -16.51
C LEU A 285 16.33 -1.12 -15.32
N TYR A 286 15.98 -0.64 -14.12
CA TYR A 286 16.70 -0.95 -12.89
C TYR A 286 16.79 -2.48 -12.66
N SER A 287 15.68 -3.20 -12.87
CA SER A 287 15.65 -4.65 -12.71
C SER A 287 16.52 -5.35 -13.76
N ALA A 288 16.47 -4.86 -15.01
CA ALA A 288 17.28 -5.38 -16.10
C ALA A 288 18.79 -5.16 -15.89
N GLU A 289 19.21 -4.02 -15.32
CA GLU A 289 20.62 -3.77 -14.97
C GLU A 289 21.13 -4.77 -13.93
N HIS A 290 20.33 -5.06 -12.89
CA HIS A 290 20.70 -6.06 -11.88
C HIS A 290 20.77 -7.47 -12.45
N GLU A 291 19.82 -7.83 -13.31
CA GLU A 291 19.86 -9.11 -14.03
C GLU A 291 21.10 -9.20 -14.94
N TYR A 292 21.39 -8.14 -15.70
CA TYR A 292 22.57 -8.07 -16.55
C TYR A 292 23.86 -8.22 -15.75
N LYS A 293 23.99 -7.52 -14.61
CA LYS A 293 25.13 -7.66 -13.70
C LYS A 293 25.26 -9.07 -13.14
N ASN A 294 24.17 -9.72 -12.78
CA ASN A 294 24.20 -11.11 -12.32
C ASN A 294 24.72 -12.08 -13.39
N GLN A 295 24.43 -11.80 -14.67
CA GLN A 295 24.87 -12.64 -15.79
C GLN A 295 26.28 -12.31 -16.31
N LYS A 296 26.67 -11.03 -16.28
CA LYS A 296 27.90 -10.52 -16.94
C LYS A 296 28.96 -10.02 -15.97
N GLY A 297 28.62 -9.83 -14.70
CA GLY A 297 29.53 -9.35 -13.65
C GLY A 297 29.71 -7.83 -13.59
N ALA A 298 29.01 -7.05 -14.42
CA ALA A 298 29.07 -5.58 -14.46
C ALA A 298 27.75 -4.98 -14.96
N PHE A 299 27.50 -3.71 -14.66
CA PHE A 299 26.41 -2.91 -15.25
C PHE A 299 26.77 -2.45 -16.67
N THR A 300 25.77 -2.12 -17.49
CA THR A 300 25.99 -1.68 -18.89
C THR A 300 25.48 -0.26 -19.13
N SER A 301 26.12 0.49 -20.03
CA SER A 301 25.58 1.78 -20.48
C SER A 301 24.75 1.66 -21.76
N GLN A 302 24.57 0.43 -22.26
CA GLN A 302 23.95 0.14 -23.55
C GLN A 302 22.55 -0.44 -23.36
N LEU A 303 21.52 0.37 -23.63
CA LEU A 303 20.12 -0.06 -23.53
C LEU A 303 19.81 -1.32 -24.36
N SER A 304 20.48 -1.51 -25.51
CA SER A 304 20.31 -2.70 -26.36
C SER A 304 20.75 -4.00 -25.71
N GLU A 305 21.55 -3.95 -24.63
CA GLU A 305 22.01 -5.13 -23.91
C GLU A 305 21.06 -5.56 -22.79
N LEU A 306 20.11 -4.71 -22.39
CA LEU A 306 19.18 -4.95 -21.29
C LEU A 306 17.95 -5.78 -21.67
N ASN A 307 17.80 -6.18 -22.93
CA ASN A 307 16.68 -7.02 -23.42
C ASN A 307 15.27 -6.54 -23.04
N VAL A 308 15.09 -5.23 -22.82
CA VAL A 308 13.80 -4.62 -22.48
C VAL A 308 13.04 -4.14 -23.71
N THR A 309 11.72 -4.11 -23.64
CA THR A 309 10.87 -3.43 -24.64
C THR A 309 10.53 -2.03 -24.15
N VAL A 310 10.99 -1.01 -24.87
CA VAL A 310 10.64 0.39 -24.58
C VAL A 310 9.16 0.63 -24.91
N PRO A 311 8.36 1.22 -24.00
CA PRO A 311 6.98 1.58 -24.29
C PRO A 311 6.87 2.49 -25.52
N LYS A 312 5.86 2.28 -26.36
CA LYS A 312 5.68 3.05 -27.62
C LYS A 312 5.45 4.55 -27.38
N THR A 313 4.99 4.89 -26.18
CA THR A 313 4.77 6.25 -25.68
C THR A 313 6.06 6.97 -25.31
N MET A 314 7.17 6.25 -25.14
CA MET A 314 8.45 6.79 -24.71
C MET A 314 9.44 6.93 -25.88
N ASP A 315 10.25 7.98 -25.81
CA ASP A 315 11.32 8.23 -26.79
C ASP A 315 12.65 7.65 -26.31
N ILE A 316 13.11 6.60 -26.99
CA ILE A 316 14.37 5.91 -26.67
C ILE A 316 15.58 6.85 -26.62
N GLN A 317 15.59 7.95 -27.39
CA GLN A 317 16.71 8.88 -27.41
C GLN A 317 16.83 9.71 -26.13
N LYS A 318 15.75 9.80 -25.35
CA LYS A 318 15.68 10.52 -24.08
C LYS A 318 16.10 9.68 -22.88
N ILE A 319 16.31 8.38 -23.07
CA ILE A 319 16.89 7.49 -22.06
C ILE A 319 18.40 7.73 -22.01
N LYS A 320 18.95 7.92 -20.82
CA LYS A 320 20.40 7.94 -20.56
C LYS A 320 20.72 6.94 -19.48
N ILE A 321 21.75 6.13 -19.70
CA ILE A 321 22.28 5.17 -18.74
C ILE A 321 23.72 5.55 -18.47
N TYR A 322 24.03 5.82 -17.21
CA TYR A 322 25.35 6.13 -16.72
C TYR A 322 25.81 4.99 -15.82
N THR A 323 27.02 4.47 -16.05
CA THR A 323 27.57 3.40 -15.24
C THR A 323 28.94 3.75 -14.68
N THR A 324 29.23 3.14 -13.54
CA THR A 324 30.56 3.06 -12.93
C THR A 324 30.88 1.58 -12.72
N PRO A 325 32.08 1.22 -12.22
CA PRO A 325 32.39 -0.19 -11.93
C PRO A 325 31.42 -0.87 -10.94
N SER A 326 30.70 -0.10 -10.12
CA SER A 326 29.87 -0.66 -9.04
C SER A 326 28.44 -0.11 -8.96
N LEU A 327 28.10 0.95 -9.70
CA LEU A 327 26.83 1.68 -9.62
C LEU A 327 26.30 2.03 -11.03
N PHE A 328 25.02 2.39 -11.11
CA PHE A 328 24.39 2.97 -12.29
C PHE A 328 23.38 4.06 -11.91
N GLU A 329 23.09 4.93 -12.87
CA GLU A 329 21.97 5.86 -12.88
C GLU A 329 21.30 5.81 -14.24
N ILE A 330 19.97 5.74 -14.26
CA ILE A 330 19.18 5.79 -15.48
C ILE A 330 18.25 6.98 -15.39
N SER A 331 18.20 7.79 -16.45
CA SER A 331 17.32 8.94 -16.51
C SER A 331 16.47 8.96 -17.77
N TYR A 332 15.29 9.55 -17.66
CA TYR A 332 14.38 9.83 -18.76
C TYR A 332 13.85 11.25 -18.68
N LYS A 333 14.03 12.01 -19.76
CA LYS A 333 13.46 13.35 -19.89
C LYS A 333 12.05 13.29 -20.44
N THR A 334 11.07 13.73 -19.65
CA THR A 334 9.66 13.75 -20.01
C THR A 334 9.35 14.87 -21.02
N ILE A 335 8.11 14.91 -21.54
CA ILE A 335 7.68 15.96 -22.46
C ILE A 335 7.48 17.31 -21.76
N ASN A 336 7.15 17.31 -20.46
CA ASN A 336 6.93 18.51 -19.65
C ASN A 336 8.27 19.21 -19.26
N GLY A 337 9.41 18.58 -19.54
CA GLY A 337 10.75 19.13 -19.32
C GLY A 337 11.44 18.66 -18.04
N GLU A 338 10.74 17.87 -17.20
CA GLU A 338 11.31 17.17 -16.06
C GLU A 338 12.21 16.00 -16.50
N THR A 339 13.19 15.67 -15.67
CA THR A 339 13.99 14.46 -15.86
C THR A 339 13.80 13.58 -14.63
N TRP A 340 13.20 12.42 -14.84
CA TRP A 340 13.11 11.36 -13.83
C TRP A 340 14.35 10.49 -13.87
N HIS A 341 14.74 10.02 -12.70
CA HIS A 341 15.93 9.23 -12.49
C HIS A 341 15.64 8.00 -11.63
N VAL A 342 16.40 6.94 -11.82
CA VAL A 342 16.52 5.80 -10.91
C VAL A 342 18.00 5.45 -10.73
N ASN A 343 18.41 5.11 -9.51
CA ASN A 343 19.76 4.65 -9.21
C ASN A 343 19.82 3.12 -9.08
N ASN A 344 21.02 2.59 -8.81
CA ASN A 344 21.25 1.16 -8.60
C ASN A 344 20.60 0.56 -7.34
N GLU A 345 19.93 1.36 -6.53
CA GLU A 345 19.20 0.92 -5.33
C GLU A 345 17.69 1.10 -5.50
N GLY A 346 17.23 1.48 -6.69
CA GLY A 346 15.81 1.64 -6.99
C GLY A 346 15.19 2.96 -6.49
N LYS A 347 16.01 3.91 -6.02
CA LYS A 347 15.53 5.24 -5.58
C LYS A 347 15.08 6.04 -6.79
N LEU A 348 13.87 6.58 -6.76
CA LEU A 348 13.31 7.45 -7.80
C LEU A 348 13.43 8.92 -7.41
N TRP A 349 13.85 9.79 -8.30
CA TRP A 349 13.78 11.24 -8.07
C TRP A 349 13.61 12.02 -9.36
N THR A 350 13.22 13.29 -9.24
CA THR A 350 13.11 14.20 -10.37
C THR A 350 14.10 15.35 -10.25
N THR A 351 14.56 15.84 -11.40
CA THR A 351 15.29 17.11 -11.51
C THR A 351 14.54 17.99 -12.49
N LYS A 352 14.24 19.22 -12.08
CA LYS A 352 13.71 20.25 -12.97
C LYS A 352 14.88 20.96 -13.63
N ARG A 353 14.77 21.25 -14.93
CA ARG A 353 15.70 22.14 -15.60
C ARG A 353 15.58 23.51 -14.92
N GLU A 354 16.66 24.02 -14.31
CA GLU A 354 16.73 25.45 -14.02
C GLU A 354 16.50 26.19 -15.33
N LEU A 355 15.51 27.09 -15.34
CA LEU A 355 15.16 27.92 -16.49
C LEU A 355 16.24 28.98 -16.74
#